data_AF-A0A1H3J5L3-F1
#
_entry.id   AF-A0A1H3J5L3-F1
#
_cell.length_a   1.000
_cell.length_b   1.000
_cell.length_c   1.000
_cell.angle_alpha   90.00
_cell.angle_beta   90.00
_cell.angle_gamma   90.00
#
_symmetry.space_group_name_H-M   'P 1'
#
loop_
_entity.id
_entity.type
_entity.pdbx_description
1 polymer ?
#
loop_
_entity_poly.entity_id
_entity_poly.type
_entity_poly.pdbx_seq_one_letter_code
_entity_poly.pdbx_strand_id
1 'polypeptide(L)'
;MSPFPKYIYVDITAPCEPVNRMDEDSSTEGNRGFMPWDLWKKIVDECSQYEDVILTPSWKGEPMLHPQFQEFMDYAISRLDERIRLTTDGTLISEKNKETLRNLTWITVNVNNDKGFENAVWLNKERYTVNDQYPYLTLAFTSDSEATKKYFNYIVGDPSQDFRGFDFVVYHYNLKEDSSYHDPYVGKTILIDPEGSVAFYLHPYHDNLETMTLADIWHQHDLDDSPDQVYHDCATRNRYGSQFYTPCNDYSKSTNCPKCDGILSQNAIFCLDCEKQDVRNKLISQIQEIPNSKILSGYKVFRISSTDFEVYKVEDLEEDDEGPYSDSDWNGTAHEIADYIQGVLTSDLDREEYSCSRCEALIKRNEELCMGCYEREGLEEMIADIAKITDRGTVSGAMVKRIGLTEFEIYNDQNVCKCSGNMQKVAEYVYFFYPY
;
A
#
# COMPACT_ATOMS: atom_id res chain seq x y z
N MET A 1 -23.45 1.53 -24.52
CA MET A 1 -24.20 1.49 -23.24
C MET A 1 -23.28 2.09 -22.22
N SER A 2 -23.74 3.14 -21.51
CA SER A 2 -23.00 3.67 -20.36
C SER A 2 -22.87 2.53 -19.32
N PRO A 3 -21.69 2.32 -18.72
CA PRO A 3 -21.49 1.23 -17.76
C PRO A 3 -22.32 1.46 -16.50
N PHE A 4 -22.87 0.40 -15.90
CA PHE A 4 -23.54 0.45 -14.59
C PHE A 4 -22.51 0.87 -13.50
N PRO A 5 -22.92 1.52 -12.39
CA PRO A 5 -21.98 2.00 -11.38
C PRO A 5 -21.17 0.85 -10.78
N LYS A 6 -19.87 1.08 -10.64
CA LYS A 6 -18.95 0.07 -10.09
C LYS A 6 -19.13 -0.11 -8.58
N TYR A 7 -19.44 0.95 -7.86
CA TYR A 7 -19.52 0.93 -6.39
C TYR A 7 -20.90 1.40 -5.93
N ILE A 8 -21.55 0.60 -5.10
CA ILE A 8 -22.84 0.94 -4.51
C ILE A 8 -22.68 0.85 -2.99
N TYR A 9 -22.84 1.99 -2.32
CA TYR A 9 -22.89 2.05 -0.87
C TYR A 9 -24.32 2.23 -0.41
N VAL A 10 -24.75 1.44 0.57
CA VAL A 10 -26.13 1.38 1.03
C VAL A 10 -26.14 1.46 2.54
N ASP A 11 -26.60 2.58 3.11
CA ASP A 11 -26.82 2.66 4.54
C ASP A 11 -28.05 1.81 4.91
N ILE A 12 -27.83 0.57 5.36
CA ILE A 12 -28.93 -0.27 5.88
C ILE A 12 -29.40 0.21 7.27
N THR A 13 -28.56 1.00 7.95
CA THR A 13 -28.87 1.69 9.20
C THR A 13 -28.55 3.17 9.01
N ALA A 14 -29.45 4.06 9.40
CA ALA A 14 -29.17 5.49 9.33
C ALA A 14 -27.98 5.85 10.22
N PRO A 15 -27.14 6.82 9.81
CA PRO A 15 -26.13 7.40 10.69
C PRO A 15 -26.80 8.04 11.90
N CYS A 16 -26.68 7.43 13.07
CA CYS A 16 -27.23 7.96 14.31
C CYS A 16 -26.31 9.04 14.89
N GLU A 17 -26.88 10.22 15.20
CA GLU A 17 -26.52 10.89 16.44
C GLU A 17 -27.35 10.24 17.58
N PRO A 18 -26.72 9.66 18.63
CA PRO A 18 -27.40 8.83 19.64
C PRO A 18 -28.51 9.52 20.47
N VAL A 19 -28.71 10.83 20.35
CA VAL A 19 -29.47 11.62 21.33
C VAL A 19 -30.97 11.75 21.02
N ASN A 20 -31.41 11.56 19.77
CA ASN A 20 -32.78 11.92 19.37
C ASN A 20 -33.70 10.74 19.00
N ARG A 21 -33.42 9.52 19.46
CA ARG A 21 -34.32 8.35 19.24
C ARG A 21 -34.99 7.80 20.50
N MET A 22 -34.80 8.45 21.66
CA MET A 22 -35.51 8.11 22.90
C MET A 22 -36.70 9.04 23.16
N ASP A 23 -37.51 9.33 22.15
CA ASP A 23 -38.87 9.83 22.40
C ASP A 23 -39.82 8.62 22.44
N GLU A 24 -40.27 8.31 23.65
CA GLU A 24 -41.15 7.20 24.04
C GLU A 24 -42.62 7.41 23.60
N ASP A 25 -42.89 7.64 22.31
CA ASP A 25 -44.28 7.64 21.80
C ASP A 25 -44.49 6.57 20.72
N SER A 26 -44.18 5.34 21.13
CA SER A 26 -44.28 4.11 20.33
C SER A 26 -45.72 3.63 20.17
N SER A 27 -46.55 4.34 19.41
CA SER A 27 -47.80 3.75 18.90
C SER A 27 -48.11 4.03 17.43
N THR A 28 -47.36 4.90 16.75
CA THR A 28 -47.47 5.11 15.29
C THR A 28 -46.14 5.41 14.55
N GLU A 29 -44.99 5.17 15.17
CA GLU A 29 -43.67 5.52 14.60
C GLU A 29 -42.88 4.29 14.15
N GLY A 30 -43.02 3.93 12.88
CA GLY A 30 -42.30 2.80 12.27
C GLY A 30 -40.81 3.09 12.11
N ASN A 31 -39.95 2.15 12.52
CA ASN A 31 -38.63 1.78 11.97
C ASN A 31 -37.72 2.89 11.38
N ARG A 32 -37.82 4.15 11.83
CA ARG A 32 -37.10 5.28 11.23
C ARG A 32 -35.60 4.99 11.29
N GLY A 33 -34.99 4.84 10.11
CA GLY A 33 -33.56 4.59 9.91
C GLY A 33 -33.07 3.15 10.05
N PHE A 34 -33.92 2.16 9.81
CA PHE A 34 -33.49 0.82 9.39
C PHE A 34 -34.11 0.52 8.02
N MET A 35 -33.29 0.04 7.08
CA MET A 35 -33.73 -0.25 5.73
C MET A 35 -34.78 -1.38 5.71
N PRO A 36 -35.91 -1.22 5.04
CA PRO A 36 -36.88 -2.30 4.87
C PRO A 36 -36.30 -3.47 4.05
N TRP A 37 -36.69 -4.69 4.42
CA TRP A 37 -36.23 -5.92 3.76
C TRP A 37 -36.50 -5.95 2.24
N ASP A 38 -37.67 -5.49 1.81
CA ASP A 38 -38.04 -5.50 0.39
C ASP A 38 -37.18 -4.53 -0.45
N LEU A 39 -36.79 -3.39 0.14
CA LEU A 39 -35.87 -2.44 -0.48
C LEU A 39 -34.46 -3.04 -0.59
N TRP A 40 -33.96 -3.68 0.47
CA TRP A 40 -32.66 -4.36 0.44
C TRP A 40 -32.60 -5.45 -0.64
N LYS A 41 -33.60 -6.33 -0.69
CA LYS A 41 -33.69 -7.36 -1.73
C LYS A 41 -33.70 -6.76 -3.13
N LYS A 42 -34.50 -5.69 -3.34
CA LYS A 42 -34.55 -5.00 -4.63
C LYS A 42 -33.15 -4.53 -5.06
N ILE A 43 -32.40 -3.90 -4.16
CA ILE A 43 -31.04 -3.42 -4.44
C ILE A 43 -30.10 -4.59 -4.77
N VAL A 44 -30.09 -5.63 -3.93
CA VAL A 44 -29.23 -6.81 -4.11
C VAL A 44 -29.55 -7.54 -5.42
N ASP A 45 -30.83 -7.76 -5.71
CA ASP A 45 -31.28 -8.45 -6.91
C ASP A 45 -30.89 -7.68 -8.17
N GLU A 46 -30.99 -6.35 -8.15
CA GLU A 46 -30.54 -5.52 -9.25
C GLU A 46 -29.01 -5.55 -9.42
N CYS A 47 -28.24 -5.39 -8.33
CA CYS A 47 -26.78 -5.51 -8.36
C CYS A 47 -26.32 -6.88 -8.89
N SER A 48 -27.08 -7.95 -8.61
CA SER A 48 -26.74 -9.31 -9.04
C SER A 48 -26.77 -9.49 -10.56
N GLN A 49 -27.42 -8.58 -11.31
CA GLN A 49 -27.50 -8.60 -12.76
C GLN A 49 -26.24 -8.06 -13.47
N TYR A 50 -25.28 -7.50 -12.71
CA TYR A 50 -24.09 -6.83 -13.26
C TYR A 50 -22.80 -7.41 -12.66
N GLU A 51 -21.88 -7.86 -13.50
CA GLU A 51 -20.67 -8.59 -13.07
C GLU A 51 -19.67 -7.72 -12.30
N ASP A 52 -19.52 -6.44 -12.64
CA ASP A 52 -18.47 -5.56 -12.10
C ASP A 52 -18.89 -4.70 -10.89
N VAL A 53 -20.05 -4.97 -10.30
CA VAL A 53 -20.59 -4.20 -9.17
C VAL A 53 -19.99 -4.68 -7.85
N ILE A 54 -19.61 -3.73 -7.00
CA ILE A 54 -19.29 -3.97 -5.60
C ILE A 54 -20.35 -3.29 -4.72
N LEU A 55 -21.03 -4.09 -3.91
CA LEU A 55 -22.01 -3.61 -2.92
C LEU A 55 -21.35 -3.50 -1.55
N THR A 56 -21.58 -2.40 -0.84
CA THR A 56 -21.16 -2.22 0.56
C THR A 56 -22.35 -1.73 1.39
N PRO A 57 -22.81 -2.45 2.42
CA PRO A 57 -24.01 -2.13 3.19
C PRO A 57 -23.74 -1.04 4.25
N SER A 58 -22.83 -0.11 3.98
CA SER A 58 -22.54 1.01 4.86
C SER A 58 -21.86 2.14 4.12
N TRP A 59 -22.30 3.38 4.38
CA TRP A 59 -21.59 4.59 4.00
C TRP A 59 -21.28 5.44 5.24
N LYS A 60 -22.31 5.82 5.99
CA LYS A 60 -22.18 6.60 7.24
C LYS A 60 -22.67 5.85 8.46
N GLY A 61 -23.63 4.94 8.31
CA GLY A 61 -24.18 4.15 9.41
C GLY A 61 -23.34 2.93 9.77
N GLU A 62 -23.55 2.40 10.98
CA GLU A 62 -22.98 1.11 11.40
C GLU A 62 -23.93 -0.04 10.98
N PRO A 63 -23.55 -0.89 10.00
CA PRO A 63 -24.43 -1.92 9.46
C PRO A 63 -24.79 -2.97 10.51
N MET A 64 -23.88 -3.28 11.43
CA MET A 64 -24.09 -4.34 12.43
C MET A 64 -25.10 -3.95 13.52
N LEU A 65 -25.59 -2.70 13.54
CA LEU A 65 -26.72 -2.27 14.37
C LEU A 65 -28.08 -2.71 13.80
N HIS A 66 -28.16 -3.11 12.53
CA HIS A 66 -29.42 -3.52 11.94
C HIS A 66 -29.96 -4.79 12.64
N PRO A 67 -31.22 -4.82 13.11
CA PRO A 67 -31.75 -5.94 13.87
C PRO A 67 -31.76 -7.26 13.06
N GLN A 68 -31.83 -7.14 11.74
CA GLN A 68 -31.78 -8.26 10.78
C GLN A 68 -30.44 -8.32 10.02
N PHE A 69 -29.34 -7.81 10.58
CA PHE A 69 -28.04 -7.76 9.91
C PHE A 69 -27.64 -9.09 9.26
N GLN A 70 -27.75 -10.22 9.98
CA GLN A 70 -27.38 -11.54 9.45
C GLN A 70 -28.22 -11.92 8.23
N GLU A 71 -29.54 -11.76 8.31
CA GLU A 71 -30.45 -12.06 7.20
C GLU A 71 -30.14 -11.19 5.96
N PHE A 72 -29.80 -9.92 6.16
CA PHE A 72 -29.40 -8.99 5.10
C PHE A 72 -28.10 -9.45 4.42
N MET A 73 -27.08 -9.76 5.22
CA MET A 73 -25.79 -10.18 4.71
C MET A 73 -25.85 -11.54 4.04
N ASP A 74 -26.51 -12.53 4.65
CA ASP A 74 -26.63 -13.88 4.09
C ASP A 74 -27.35 -13.85 2.73
N TYR A 75 -28.37 -13.00 2.57
CA TYR A 75 -29.02 -12.81 1.27
C TYR A 75 -28.06 -12.21 0.23
N ALA A 76 -27.35 -11.13 0.57
CA ALA A 76 -26.41 -10.50 -0.34
C ALA A 76 -25.25 -11.44 -0.72
N ILE A 77 -24.67 -12.16 0.23
CA ILE A 77 -23.61 -13.16 -0.01
C ILE A 77 -24.12 -14.21 -1.00
N SER A 78 -25.34 -14.74 -0.81
CA SER A 78 -25.90 -15.76 -1.70
C SER A 78 -26.14 -15.30 -3.15
N ARG A 79 -26.21 -13.98 -3.39
CA ARG A 79 -26.48 -13.37 -4.70
C ARG A 79 -25.26 -12.74 -5.36
N LEU A 80 -24.33 -12.23 -4.55
CA LEU A 80 -23.21 -11.40 -5.00
C LEU A 80 -21.86 -12.08 -4.80
N ASP A 81 -21.77 -13.08 -3.92
CA ASP A 81 -20.54 -13.79 -3.59
C ASP A 81 -19.42 -12.82 -3.17
N GLU A 82 -18.27 -12.80 -3.84
CA GLU A 82 -17.13 -11.92 -3.53
C GLU A 82 -17.39 -10.41 -3.73
N ARG A 83 -18.52 -10.05 -4.35
CA ARG A 83 -18.88 -8.67 -4.69
C ARG A 83 -19.53 -7.90 -3.54
N ILE A 84 -19.87 -8.55 -2.44
CA ILE A 84 -20.32 -7.88 -1.22
C ILE A 84 -19.13 -7.65 -0.28
N ARG A 85 -18.96 -6.41 0.18
CA ARG A 85 -17.93 -6.02 1.15
C ARG A 85 -18.56 -5.42 2.38
N LEU A 86 -17.93 -5.59 3.53
CA LEU A 86 -18.38 -4.98 4.78
C LEU A 86 -17.40 -3.91 5.23
N THR A 87 -17.91 -2.74 5.59
CA THR A 87 -17.16 -1.74 6.38
C THR A 87 -17.88 -1.51 7.71
N THR A 88 -17.17 -1.62 8.82
CA THR A 88 -17.72 -1.53 10.19
C THR A 88 -16.74 -0.84 11.14
N ASP A 89 -17.21 -0.28 12.25
CA ASP A 89 -16.36 0.19 13.36
C ASP A 89 -15.77 -0.96 14.22
N GLY A 90 -16.25 -2.19 14.00
CA GLY A 90 -15.79 -3.41 14.65
C GLY A 90 -16.28 -3.63 16.09
N THR A 91 -16.99 -2.66 16.69
CA THR A 91 -17.44 -2.72 18.10
C THR A 91 -18.42 -3.87 18.34
N LEU A 92 -19.21 -4.23 17.31
CA LEU A 92 -20.25 -5.26 17.37
C LEU A 92 -19.80 -6.63 16.83
N ILE A 93 -18.54 -6.76 16.38
CA ILE A 93 -17.96 -8.05 16.02
C ILE A 93 -17.95 -8.95 17.26
N SER A 94 -18.55 -10.14 17.13
CA SER A 94 -18.70 -11.09 18.24
C SER A 94 -19.00 -12.50 17.75
N GLU A 95 -19.02 -13.47 18.67
CA GLU A 95 -19.45 -14.84 18.37
C GLU A 95 -20.83 -14.90 17.70
N LYS A 96 -21.75 -13.97 18.01
CA LYS A 96 -23.10 -13.95 17.45
C LYS A 96 -23.10 -13.87 15.92
N ASN A 97 -22.21 -13.06 15.33
CA ASN A 97 -22.16 -12.78 13.90
C ASN A 97 -20.94 -13.39 13.19
N LYS A 98 -20.13 -14.18 13.90
CA LYS A 98 -18.91 -14.79 13.39
C LYS A 98 -19.11 -15.53 12.07
N GLU A 99 -20.15 -16.34 11.98
CA GLU A 99 -20.37 -17.18 10.80
C GLU A 99 -20.71 -16.35 9.55
N THR A 100 -21.59 -15.36 9.67
CA THR A 100 -21.86 -14.40 8.59
C THR A 100 -20.59 -13.65 8.17
N LEU A 101 -19.74 -13.24 9.12
CA LEU A 101 -18.49 -12.55 8.81
C LEU A 101 -17.48 -13.46 8.09
N ARG A 102 -17.40 -14.75 8.45
CA ARG A 102 -16.55 -15.74 7.77
C ARG A 102 -16.93 -15.99 6.31
N ASN A 103 -18.20 -15.81 5.97
CA ASN A 103 -18.70 -16.01 4.61
C ASN A 103 -18.53 -14.78 3.71
N LEU A 104 -17.99 -13.68 4.23
CA LEU A 104 -17.62 -12.53 3.41
C LEU A 104 -16.24 -12.73 2.79
N THR A 105 -16.01 -12.09 1.66
CA THR A 105 -14.67 -12.06 1.04
C THR A 105 -13.84 -10.89 1.58
N TRP A 106 -14.46 -9.77 1.93
CA TRP A 106 -13.72 -8.58 2.38
C TRP A 106 -14.42 -7.87 3.53
N ILE A 107 -13.67 -7.61 4.60
CA ILE A 107 -14.09 -6.85 5.77
C ILE A 107 -13.08 -5.76 6.03
N THR A 108 -13.54 -4.52 6.08
CA THR A 108 -12.78 -3.36 6.54
C THR A 108 -13.26 -2.94 7.92
N VAL A 109 -12.36 -2.93 8.90
CA VAL A 109 -12.63 -2.42 10.24
C VAL A 109 -12.03 -1.03 10.39
N ASN A 110 -12.88 -0.02 10.56
CA ASN A 110 -12.50 1.36 10.88
C ASN A 110 -12.11 1.43 12.36
N VAL A 111 -10.81 1.49 12.64
CA VAL A 111 -10.26 1.46 13.99
C VAL A 111 -10.38 2.83 14.64
N ASN A 112 -11.52 3.06 15.30
CA ASN A 112 -11.84 4.32 15.98
C ASN A 112 -11.75 4.23 17.51
N ASN A 113 -11.78 3.02 18.08
CA ASN A 113 -11.72 2.80 19.53
C ASN A 113 -11.05 1.45 19.87
N ASP A 114 -10.69 1.28 21.15
CA ASP A 114 -10.03 0.06 21.66
C ASP A 114 -10.85 -1.20 21.43
N LYS A 115 -12.17 -1.12 21.63
CA LYS A 115 -13.06 -2.28 21.53
C LYS A 115 -13.16 -2.82 20.10
N GLY A 116 -13.30 -1.92 19.12
CA GLY A 116 -13.31 -2.28 17.70
C GLY A 116 -12.00 -2.94 17.28
N PHE A 117 -10.86 -2.41 17.74
CA PHE A 117 -9.55 -3.01 17.49
C PHE A 117 -9.41 -4.41 18.12
N GLU A 118 -9.75 -4.56 19.40
CA GLU A 118 -9.70 -5.85 20.11
C GLU A 118 -10.55 -6.91 19.41
N ASN A 119 -11.76 -6.54 19.00
CA ASN A 119 -12.65 -7.46 18.28
C ASN A 119 -12.12 -7.80 16.88
N ALA A 120 -11.47 -6.85 16.18
CA ALA A 120 -10.81 -7.14 14.91
C ALA A 120 -9.65 -8.12 15.08
N VAL A 121 -8.84 -7.98 16.14
CA VAL A 121 -7.78 -8.94 16.49
C VAL A 121 -8.36 -10.31 16.84
N TRP A 122 -9.49 -10.35 17.53
CA TRP A 122 -10.19 -11.60 17.79
C TRP A 122 -10.69 -12.25 16.49
N LEU A 123 -11.35 -11.49 15.61
CA LEU A 123 -11.83 -11.99 14.31
C LEU A 123 -10.68 -12.48 13.43
N ASN A 124 -9.53 -11.78 13.42
CA ASN A 124 -8.33 -12.21 12.73
C ASN A 124 -7.89 -13.63 13.11
N LYS A 125 -7.98 -13.98 14.40
CA LYS A 125 -7.66 -15.34 14.88
C LYS A 125 -8.73 -16.37 14.53
N GLU A 126 -9.97 -15.93 14.40
CA GLU A 126 -11.13 -16.79 14.21
C GLU A 126 -11.56 -16.96 12.75
N ARG A 127 -11.08 -16.14 11.81
CA ARG A 127 -11.65 -16.04 10.45
C ARG A 127 -11.39 -17.23 9.52
N TYR A 128 -10.62 -18.22 9.95
CA TYR A 128 -10.31 -19.41 9.16
C TYR A 128 -11.58 -20.26 8.94
N THR A 129 -11.85 -20.61 7.68
CA THR A 129 -12.97 -21.49 7.30
C THR A 129 -12.50 -22.89 6.91
N VAL A 130 -13.46 -23.79 6.70
CA VAL A 130 -13.21 -25.12 6.11
C VAL A 130 -12.84 -24.89 4.64
N ASN A 131 -11.66 -25.35 4.23
CA ASN A 131 -11.03 -25.18 2.90
C ASN A 131 -10.06 -23.99 2.74
N ASP A 132 -9.50 -23.46 3.83
CA ASP A 132 -8.44 -22.42 3.83
C ASP A 132 -8.81 -21.09 3.14
N GLN A 133 -10.08 -20.89 2.80
CA GLN A 133 -10.59 -19.58 2.39
C GLN A 133 -10.95 -18.77 3.63
N TYR A 134 -10.62 -17.48 3.64
CA TYR A 134 -10.98 -16.59 4.74
C TYR A 134 -11.22 -15.17 4.21
N PRO A 135 -12.07 -14.37 4.88
CA PRO A 135 -12.24 -12.97 4.52
C PRO A 135 -10.91 -12.22 4.60
N TYR A 136 -10.59 -11.43 3.58
CA TYR A 136 -9.57 -10.41 3.69
C TYR A 136 -9.99 -9.39 4.76
N LEU A 137 -9.15 -9.21 5.76
CA LEU A 137 -9.41 -8.29 6.87
C LEU A 137 -8.49 -7.09 6.77
N THR A 138 -9.09 -5.94 6.48
CA THR A 138 -8.42 -4.64 6.37
C THR A 138 -8.63 -3.84 7.63
N LEU A 139 -7.56 -3.24 8.17
CA LEU A 139 -7.68 -2.20 9.20
C LEU A 139 -7.60 -0.82 8.54
N ALA A 140 -8.63 0.00 8.74
CA ALA A 140 -8.65 1.38 8.27
C ALA A 140 -8.48 2.33 9.45
N PHE A 141 -7.55 3.26 9.33
CA PHE A 141 -7.18 4.23 10.34
C PHE A 141 -7.44 5.65 9.82
N THR A 142 -7.86 6.55 10.69
CA THR A 142 -8.02 7.98 10.36
C THR A 142 -6.99 8.80 11.14
N SER A 143 -6.38 9.81 10.51
CA SER A 143 -5.25 10.56 11.09
C SER A 143 -5.52 11.16 12.47
N ASP A 144 -6.78 11.44 12.78
CA ASP A 144 -7.17 12.22 13.95
C ASP A 144 -7.65 11.37 15.13
N SER A 145 -7.76 10.05 14.98
CA SER A 145 -8.25 9.18 16.07
C SER A 145 -7.14 8.79 17.06
N GLU A 146 -7.46 8.80 18.36
CA GLU A 146 -6.53 8.31 19.40
C GLU A 146 -6.21 6.82 19.21
N ALA A 147 -7.17 6.04 18.71
CA ALA A 147 -6.96 4.64 18.37
C ALA A 147 -5.91 4.48 17.26
N THR A 148 -5.92 5.35 16.25
CA THR A 148 -4.89 5.38 15.20
C THR A 148 -3.50 5.60 15.78
N LYS A 149 -3.31 6.61 16.64
CA LYS A 149 -2.00 6.88 17.26
C LYS A 149 -1.48 5.69 18.06
N LYS A 150 -2.39 4.96 18.70
CA LYS A 150 -2.08 3.79 19.54
C LYS A 150 -1.76 2.55 18.72
N TYR A 151 -2.56 2.24 17.70
CA TYR A 151 -2.54 0.94 17.05
C TYR A 151 -1.89 0.92 15.67
N PHE A 152 -1.86 2.04 14.94
CA PHE A 152 -1.28 2.06 13.60
C PHE A 152 0.17 1.61 13.63
N ASN A 153 1.00 2.26 14.45
CA ASN A 153 2.41 1.89 14.61
C ASN A 153 2.59 0.50 15.22
N TYR A 154 1.66 0.04 16.05
CA TYR A 154 1.71 -1.33 16.55
C TYR A 154 1.55 -2.35 15.42
N ILE A 155 0.66 -2.09 14.47
CA ILE A 155 0.40 -2.96 13.31
C ILE A 155 1.51 -2.87 12.27
N VAL A 156 1.96 -1.66 11.90
CA VAL A 156 2.92 -1.45 10.80
C VAL A 156 4.39 -1.41 11.25
N GLY A 157 4.66 -1.31 12.55
CA GLY A 157 6.00 -1.00 13.08
C GLY A 157 6.93 -2.20 13.26
N ASP A 158 6.45 -3.44 13.08
CA ASP A 158 7.30 -4.63 13.13
C ASP A 158 7.30 -5.31 11.75
N PRO A 159 8.32 -5.05 10.90
CA PRO A 159 8.42 -5.63 9.57
C PRO A 159 8.50 -7.16 9.57
N SER A 160 8.86 -7.77 10.72
CA SER A 160 8.94 -9.23 10.85
C SER A 160 7.58 -9.90 11.11
N GLN A 161 6.53 -9.10 11.33
CA GLN A 161 5.17 -9.59 11.60
C GLN A 161 4.22 -9.02 10.56
N ASP A 162 4.11 -9.67 9.39
CA ASP A 162 3.17 -9.38 8.28
C ASP A 162 1.82 -8.82 8.75
N PHE A 163 1.76 -7.49 8.94
CA PHE A 163 0.71 -6.74 9.63
C PHE A 163 0.02 -7.49 10.79
N ARG A 164 0.77 -8.30 11.55
CA ARG A 164 0.24 -9.18 12.63
C ARG A 164 -0.94 -10.05 12.18
N GLY A 165 -0.88 -10.56 10.96
CA GLY A 165 -1.89 -11.43 10.35
C GLY A 165 -3.07 -10.68 9.73
N PHE A 166 -3.09 -9.35 9.69
CA PHE A 166 -4.07 -8.62 8.87
C PHE A 166 -3.62 -8.58 7.41
N ASP A 167 -4.57 -8.59 6.47
CA ASP A 167 -4.23 -8.67 5.05
C ASP A 167 -3.84 -7.31 4.49
N PHE A 168 -4.50 -6.24 4.98
CA PHE A 168 -4.27 -4.88 4.51
C PHE A 168 -4.39 -3.86 5.64
N VAL A 169 -3.67 -2.75 5.50
CA VAL A 169 -3.81 -1.57 6.35
C VAL A 169 -4.03 -0.34 5.46
N VAL A 170 -5.06 0.44 5.78
CA VAL A 170 -5.39 1.68 5.09
C VAL A 170 -5.25 2.84 6.06
N TYR A 171 -4.56 3.89 5.65
CA TYR A 171 -4.47 5.13 6.41
C TYR A 171 -5.16 6.26 5.65
N HIS A 172 -6.25 6.76 6.23
CA HIS A 172 -6.99 7.93 5.78
C HIS A 172 -6.42 9.18 6.45
N TYR A 173 -6.04 10.17 5.64
CA TYR A 173 -5.53 11.44 6.11
C TYR A 173 -6.35 12.58 5.54
N ASN A 174 -6.48 13.66 6.32
CA ASN A 174 -7.08 14.88 5.81
C ASN A 174 -6.19 15.46 4.71
N LEU A 175 -6.79 15.73 3.57
CA LEU A 175 -6.14 16.50 2.53
C LEU A 175 -6.09 17.97 2.96
N LYS A 176 -4.99 18.65 2.63
CA LYS A 176 -4.91 20.10 2.84
C LYS A 176 -5.98 20.79 2.00
N GLU A 177 -6.56 21.83 2.55
CA GLU A 177 -7.40 22.77 1.82
C GLU A 177 -6.68 23.18 0.52
N ASP A 178 -7.42 23.27 -0.59
CA ASP A 178 -6.91 23.55 -1.95
C ASP A 178 -6.03 22.48 -2.63
N SER A 179 -5.85 21.29 -2.04
CA SER A 179 -5.18 20.20 -2.75
C SER A 179 -6.03 19.68 -3.91
N SER A 180 -5.42 19.61 -5.10
CA SER A 180 -6.00 18.94 -6.26
C SER A 180 -6.02 17.44 -5.99
N TYR A 181 -7.19 16.90 -5.67
CA TYR A 181 -7.40 15.46 -5.51
C TYR A 181 -8.46 15.01 -6.50
N HIS A 182 -8.06 14.09 -7.39
CA HIS A 182 -8.97 13.40 -8.26
C HIS A 182 -9.48 12.18 -7.52
N ASP A 183 -10.72 12.25 -7.03
CA ASP A 183 -11.34 11.11 -6.37
C ASP A 183 -11.74 10.07 -7.43
N PRO A 184 -11.14 8.86 -7.44
CA PRO A 184 -11.40 7.84 -8.46
C PRO A 184 -12.81 7.23 -8.40
N TYR A 185 -13.58 7.53 -7.33
CA TYR A 185 -14.96 7.07 -7.13
C TYR A 185 -15.99 8.00 -7.79
N VAL A 186 -15.61 9.23 -8.13
CA VAL A 186 -16.47 10.16 -8.86
C VAL A 186 -16.86 9.55 -10.22
N GLY A 187 -18.14 9.59 -10.55
CA GLY A 187 -18.69 8.98 -11.77
C GLY A 187 -18.71 7.45 -11.76
N LYS A 188 -18.46 6.80 -10.62
CA LYS A 188 -18.52 5.32 -10.49
C LYS A 188 -19.31 4.84 -9.27
N THR A 189 -19.80 5.76 -8.44
CA THR A 189 -20.33 5.46 -7.12
C THR A 189 -21.73 6.02 -6.91
N ILE A 190 -22.63 5.16 -6.44
CA ILE A 190 -23.95 5.50 -5.91
C ILE A 190 -23.96 5.32 -4.39
N LEU A 191 -24.66 6.23 -3.70
CA LEU A 191 -24.99 6.17 -2.29
C LEU A 191 -26.52 6.02 -2.13
N ILE A 192 -26.95 5.12 -1.26
CA ILE A 192 -28.37 4.84 -1.00
C ILE A 192 -28.61 4.94 0.51
N ASP A 193 -29.60 5.73 0.92
CA ASP A 193 -29.99 5.82 2.34
C ASP A 193 -30.99 4.71 2.76
N PRO A 194 -31.32 4.56 4.06
CA PRO A 194 -32.25 3.52 4.51
C PRO A 194 -33.65 3.63 3.93
N GLU A 195 -34.06 4.82 3.50
CA GLU A 195 -35.35 5.13 2.89
C GLU A 195 -35.33 4.94 1.36
N GLY A 196 -34.20 4.53 0.78
CA GLY A 196 -34.05 4.25 -0.65
C GLY A 196 -33.80 5.48 -1.50
N SER A 197 -33.53 6.64 -0.89
CA SER A 197 -33.08 7.82 -1.62
C SER A 197 -31.69 7.59 -2.19
N VAL A 198 -31.49 8.01 -3.43
CA VAL A 198 -30.25 7.81 -4.18
C VAL A 198 -29.53 9.14 -4.36
N ALA A 199 -28.24 9.15 -4.03
CA ALA A 199 -27.32 10.23 -4.29
C ALA A 199 -26.12 9.69 -5.08
N PHE A 200 -25.59 10.53 -5.96
CA PHE A 200 -24.27 10.29 -6.52
C PHE A 200 -23.21 10.81 -5.57
N TYR A 201 -22.00 10.23 -5.63
CA TYR A 201 -20.92 10.60 -4.73
C TYR A 201 -20.75 12.12 -4.63
N LEU A 202 -20.85 12.66 -3.40
CA LEU A 202 -20.79 14.09 -3.05
C LEU A 202 -21.95 14.97 -3.55
N HIS A 203 -22.95 14.44 -4.23
CA HIS A 203 -24.18 15.15 -4.60
C HIS A 203 -25.30 14.97 -3.56
N PRO A 204 -26.31 15.87 -3.54
CA PRO A 204 -27.54 15.64 -2.78
C PRO A 204 -28.28 14.38 -3.23
N TYR A 205 -29.22 13.92 -2.41
CA TYR A 205 -30.17 12.89 -2.82
C TYR A 205 -31.20 13.49 -3.79
N HIS A 206 -31.39 12.83 -4.93
CA HIS A 206 -32.19 13.35 -6.03
C HIS A 206 -33.34 12.43 -6.44
N ASP A 207 -33.16 11.12 -6.34
CA ASP A 207 -34.13 10.11 -6.77
C ASP A 207 -34.40 9.09 -5.65
N ASN A 208 -35.36 8.19 -5.87
CA ASN A 208 -35.72 7.19 -4.88
C ASN A 208 -36.08 5.85 -5.54
N LEU A 209 -35.66 4.75 -4.91
CA LEU A 209 -35.90 3.39 -5.37
C LEU A 209 -37.32 2.89 -5.19
N GLU A 210 -38.23 3.64 -4.60
CA GLU A 210 -39.66 3.30 -4.62
C GLU A 210 -40.24 3.39 -6.03
N THR A 211 -39.78 4.35 -6.83
CA THR A 211 -40.37 4.66 -8.14
C THR A 211 -39.52 4.20 -9.33
N MET A 212 -38.22 3.96 -9.13
CA MET A 212 -37.27 3.67 -10.20
C MET A 212 -36.33 2.51 -9.83
N THR A 213 -35.64 1.96 -10.83
CA THR A 213 -34.52 1.02 -10.63
C THR A 213 -33.19 1.80 -10.49
N LEU A 214 -32.15 1.19 -9.93
CA LEU A 214 -30.81 1.80 -9.88
C LEU A 214 -30.27 2.08 -11.29
N ALA A 215 -30.54 1.20 -12.25
CA ALA A 215 -30.13 1.35 -13.63
C ALA A 215 -30.84 2.55 -14.28
N ASP A 216 -32.14 2.73 -14.05
CA ASP A 216 -32.88 3.88 -14.56
C ASP A 216 -32.34 5.18 -13.97
N ILE A 217 -32.08 5.22 -12.66
CA ILE A 217 -31.51 6.40 -11.98
C ILE A 217 -30.11 6.68 -12.53
N TRP A 218 -29.25 5.67 -12.64
CA TRP A 218 -27.89 5.84 -13.17
C TRP A 218 -27.88 6.39 -14.60
N HIS A 219 -28.71 5.84 -15.48
CA HIS A 219 -28.76 6.25 -16.88
C HIS A 219 -29.43 7.60 -17.11
N GLN A 220 -30.29 8.06 -16.19
CA GLN A 220 -30.92 9.38 -16.30
C GLN A 220 -29.93 10.54 -16.11
N HIS A 221 -28.89 10.36 -15.30
CA HIS A 221 -27.99 11.44 -14.89
C HIS A 221 -26.73 11.62 -15.74
N ASP A 222 -26.58 10.85 -16.82
CA ASP A 222 -25.51 10.93 -17.84
C ASP A 222 -24.17 11.47 -17.31
N LEU A 223 -23.62 10.78 -16.31
CA LEU A 223 -22.42 11.22 -15.59
C LEU A 223 -21.13 11.10 -16.42
N ASP A 224 -21.23 10.50 -17.62
CA ASP A 224 -20.11 10.31 -18.54
C ASP A 224 -19.67 11.64 -19.19
N ASP A 225 -20.57 12.64 -19.29
CA ASP A 225 -20.36 13.81 -20.14
C ASP A 225 -19.68 15.02 -19.47
N SER A 226 -19.46 15.02 -18.15
CA SER A 226 -18.76 16.14 -17.49
C SER A 226 -18.24 15.82 -16.08
N PRO A 227 -17.07 15.16 -15.96
CA PRO A 227 -16.35 15.07 -14.69
C PRO A 227 -16.10 16.47 -14.07
N ASP A 228 -15.84 17.47 -14.91
CA ASP A 228 -15.47 18.82 -14.48
C ASP A 228 -16.58 19.58 -13.74
N GLN A 229 -17.86 19.39 -14.10
CA GLN A 229 -18.98 19.93 -13.31
C GLN A 229 -19.12 19.26 -11.95
N VAL A 230 -18.88 17.94 -11.86
CA VAL A 230 -18.90 17.22 -10.58
C VAL A 230 -17.80 17.73 -9.63
N TYR A 231 -16.63 18.07 -10.18
CA TYR A 231 -15.53 18.62 -9.38
C TYR A 231 -15.79 20.05 -8.87
N HIS A 232 -16.58 20.86 -9.59
CA HIS A 232 -16.77 22.27 -9.26
C HIS A 232 -17.65 22.49 -8.00
N ASP A 233 -18.66 21.64 -7.79
CA ASP A 233 -19.52 21.67 -6.59
C ASP A 233 -18.87 21.03 -5.35
N CYS A 234 -17.84 20.18 -5.56
CA CYS A 234 -17.11 19.46 -4.51
C CYS A 234 -16.03 20.29 -3.79
N ALA A 235 -15.84 21.57 -4.11
CA ALA A 235 -14.82 22.42 -3.50
C ALA A 235 -15.06 22.74 -2.01
N THR A 236 -16.21 22.38 -1.44
CA THR A 236 -16.65 22.83 -0.10
C THR A 236 -16.77 21.75 0.97
N ARG A 237 -16.40 20.49 0.71
CA ARG A 237 -16.51 19.38 1.70
C ARG A 237 -15.15 18.79 2.04
N ASN A 238 -14.90 18.53 3.33
CA ASN A 238 -13.67 17.93 3.88
C ASN A 238 -13.24 16.72 3.04
N ARG A 239 -12.02 16.80 2.48
CA ARG A 239 -11.47 15.76 1.60
C ARG A 239 -10.54 14.85 2.38
N TYR A 240 -10.73 13.55 2.28
CA TYR A 240 -9.82 12.54 2.82
C TYR A 240 -9.04 11.90 1.67
N GLY A 241 -7.72 11.80 1.80
CA GLY A 241 -6.88 10.94 0.97
C GLY A 241 -6.72 9.59 1.66
N SER A 242 -6.53 8.51 0.91
CA SER A 242 -6.19 7.20 1.45
C SER A 242 -4.86 6.69 0.91
N GLN A 243 -4.10 5.98 1.74
CA GLN A 243 -2.93 5.23 1.34
C GLN A 243 -3.10 3.77 1.76
N PHE A 244 -2.93 2.86 0.80
CA PHE A 244 -2.90 1.42 1.06
C PHE A 244 -1.47 1.00 1.39
N TYR A 245 -1.30 0.31 2.52
CA TYR A 245 -0.07 -0.34 2.90
C TYR A 245 -0.19 -1.82 2.55
N THR A 246 0.68 -2.29 1.66
CA THR A 246 0.97 -3.70 1.44
C THR A 246 2.32 -4.02 2.12
N PRO A 247 2.63 -5.30 2.40
CA PRO A 247 3.89 -5.68 3.04
C PRO A 247 5.17 -5.21 2.30
N CYS A 248 5.04 -4.66 1.09
CA CYS A 248 6.15 -4.27 0.22
C CYS A 248 6.26 -2.75 -0.08
N ASN A 249 5.55 -1.86 0.63
CA ASN A 249 5.55 -0.43 0.28
C ASN A 249 6.68 0.42 0.91
N ASP A 250 7.26 1.29 0.06
CA ASP A 250 8.46 2.13 0.19
C ASP A 250 8.32 3.39 1.10
N TYR A 251 9.43 3.81 1.72
CA TYR A 251 9.58 4.85 2.77
C TYR A 251 10.15 6.19 2.27
N SER A 252 10.03 6.52 0.98
CA SER A 252 10.71 7.63 0.28
C SER A 252 10.38 9.08 0.70
N LYS A 253 9.78 9.33 1.88
CA LYS A 253 9.66 10.67 2.48
C LYS A 253 10.16 10.67 3.91
N SER A 254 11.38 11.15 4.12
CA SER A 254 12.07 11.03 5.39
C SER A 254 12.67 12.33 5.95
N THR A 255 12.96 12.31 7.25
CA THR A 255 13.63 13.34 8.06
C THR A 255 14.71 12.69 8.92
N ASN A 256 15.68 13.44 9.45
CA ASN A 256 16.73 12.86 10.29
C ASN A 256 16.26 12.61 11.73
N CYS A 257 16.70 11.50 12.31
CA CYS A 257 16.40 11.16 13.69
C CYS A 257 17.21 11.98 14.68
N PRO A 258 16.57 12.64 15.66
CA PRO A 258 17.29 13.46 16.62
C PRO A 258 18.16 12.66 17.61
N LYS A 259 17.97 11.34 17.72
CA LYS A 259 18.76 10.46 18.62
C LYS A 259 19.95 9.84 17.92
N CYS A 260 19.84 9.62 16.61
CA CYS A 260 20.65 8.64 15.89
C CYS A 260 21.17 9.16 14.55
N ASP A 261 20.73 10.35 14.11
CA ASP A 261 20.92 10.96 12.79
C ASP A 261 20.51 10.08 11.58
N GLY A 262 19.99 8.88 11.85
CA GLY A 262 19.42 7.96 10.87
C GLY A 262 18.12 8.47 10.24
N ILE A 263 17.69 7.84 9.15
CA ILE A 263 16.58 8.31 8.33
C ILE A 263 15.23 7.83 8.93
N LEU A 264 14.40 8.77 9.38
CA LEU A 264 13.02 8.55 9.84
C LEU A 264 12.05 8.81 8.69
N SER A 265 11.06 7.96 8.46
CA SER A 265 9.88 8.39 7.68
C SER A 265 9.21 9.60 8.36
N GLN A 266 8.67 10.54 7.59
CA GLN A 266 8.05 11.79 8.09
C GLN A 266 6.98 11.59 9.19
N ASN A 267 6.47 10.36 9.36
CA ASN A 267 5.46 10.00 10.35
C ASN A 267 5.93 8.94 11.37
N ALA A 268 7.21 8.55 11.38
CA ALA A 268 7.73 7.53 12.29
C ALA A 268 8.01 8.11 13.68
N ILE A 269 7.49 7.46 14.73
CA ILE A 269 7.73 7.83 16.14
C ILE A 269 9.06 7.26 16.66
N PHE A 270 9.69 6.31 15.95
CA PHE A 270 10.94 5.64 16.35
C PHE A 270 11.92 5.48 15.16
N CYS A 271 13.24 5.62 15.42
CA CYS A 271 14.34 5.45 14.43
C CYS A 271 14.52 3.95 14.16
N LEU A 272 14.31 3.48 12.93
CA LEU A 272 14.70 2.10 12.56
C LEU A 272 16.19 1.86 12.82
N ASP A 273 17.04 2.88 12.66
CA ASP A 273 18.46 2.78 12.99
C ASP A 273 18.71 2.75 14.52
N CYS A 274 17.83 3.31 15.36
CA CYS A 274 17.89 3.09 16.82
C CYS A 274 17.48 1.67 17.18
N GLU A 275 16.46 1.11 16.51
CA GLU A 275 16.00 -0.25 16.76
C GLU A 275 17.03 -1.26 16.25
N LYS A 276 17.61 -1.02 15.07
CA LYS A 276 18.78 -1.76 14.58
C LYS A 276 19.94 -1.65 15.57
N GLN A 277 20.18 -0.49 16.18
CA GLN A 277 21.20 -0.34 17.22
C GLN A 277 20.85 -1.13 18.49
N ASP A 278 19.59 -1.17 18.91
CA ASP A 278 19.15 -1.94 20.08
C ASP A 278 19.23 -3.47 19.83
N VAL A 279 18.84 -3.92 18.63
CA VAL A 279 19.01 -5.31 18.17
C VAL A 279 20.49 -5.67 18.08
N ARG A 280 21.33 -4.78 17.55
CA ARG A 280 22.79 -4.94 17.49
C ARG A 280 23.38 -5.03 18.89
N ASN A 281 23.01 -4.14 19.81
CA ASN A 281 23.46 -4.16 21.21
C ASN A 281 23.06 -5.47 21.91
N LYS A 282 21.86 -5.97 21.63
CA LYS A 282 21.38 -7.27 22.14
C LYS A 282 22.19 -8.43 21.58
N LEU A 283 22.47 -8.45 20.28
CA LEU A 283 23.33 -9.45 19.63
C LEU A 283 24.75 -9.43 20.20
N ILE A 284 25.35 -8.24 20.38
CA ILE A 284 26.67 -8.07 21.00
C ILE A 284 26.69 -8.69 22.40
N SER A 285 25.71 -8.37 23.24
CA SER A 285 25.61 -8.94 24.60
C SER A 285 25.49 -10.47 24.55
N GLN A 286 24.70 -11.01 23.62
CA GLN A 286 24.53 -12.46 23.47
C GLN A 286 25.81 -13.14 22.98
N ILE A 287 26.58 -12.53 22.07
CA ILE A 287 27.85 -13.05 21.56
C ILE A 287 28.92 -13.02 22.68
N GLN A 288 28.97 -11.94 23.47
CA GLN A 288 29.87 -11.80 24.62
C GLN A 288 29.60 -12.79 25.76
N GLU A 289 28.45 -13.44 25.79
CA GLU A 289 28.12 -14.47 26.78
C GLU A 289 28.38 -15.91 26.28
N ILE A 290 28.76 -16.11 25.01
CA ILE A 290 28.97 -17.44 24.42
C ILE A 290 30.18 -18.13 25.08
N PRO A 291 30.03 -19.25 25.80
CA PRO A 291 31.17 -19.86 26.49
C PRO A 291 32.17 -20.51 25.51
N ASN A 292 31.67 -21.26 24.50
CA ASN A 292 32.49 -21.92 23.47
C ASN A 292 31.88 -21.72 22.08
N SER A 293 30.61 -22.08 21.89
CA SER A 293 29.86 -21.83 20.64
C SER A 293 28.36 -21.75 20.90
N LYS A 294 27.61 -21.03 20.05
CA LYS A 294 26.14 -20.95 20.11
C LYS A 294 25.56 -20.65 18.73
N ILE A 295 24.38 -21.20 18.44
CA ILE A 295 23.62 -20.79 17.25
C ILE A 295 22.83 -19.52 17.56
N LEU A 296 23.02 -18.49 16.75
CA LEU A 296 22.34 -17.21 16.82
C LEU A 296 21.85 -16.85 15.41
N SER A 297 20.53 -16.71 15.25
CA SER A 297 19.90 -16.24 14.00
C SER A 297 20.35 -16.98 12.73
N GLY A 298 20.46 -18.31 12.78
CA GLY A 298 20.88 -19.12 11.62
C GLY A 298 22.40 -19.21 11.40
N TYR A 299 23.19 -18.64 12.31
CA TYR A 299 24.66 -18.73 12.31
C TYR A 299 25.18 -19.43 13.55
N LYS A 300 26.19 -20.30 13.39
CA LYS A 300 26.95 -20.87 14.50
C LYS A 300 28.14 -19.96 14.79
N VAL A 301 28.11 -19.31 15.96
CA VAL A 301 29.17 -18.41 16.42
C VAL A 301 30.08 -19.18 17.38
N PHE A 302 31.37 -19.21 17.10
CA PHE A 302 32.42 -19.80 17.93
C PHE A 302 33.23 -18.70 18.62
N ARG A 303 33.56 -18.91 19.89
CA ARG A 303 34.50 -18.06 20.63
C ARG A 303 35.92 -18.59 20.45
N ILE A 304 36.79 -17.76 19.88
CA ILE A 304 38.21 -18.08 19.69
C ILE A 304 39.03 -17.57 20.89
N SER A 305 38.71 -16.37 21.36
CA SER A 305 39.39 -15.70 22.47
C SER A 305 38.40 -14.95 23.37
N SER A 306 38.87 -14.21 24.38
CA SER A 306 37.98 -13.36 25.18
C SER A 306 37.29 -12.25 24.40
N THR A 307 37.81 -11.89 23.22
CA THR A 307 37.32 -10.77 22.40
C THR A 307 36.96 -11.16 20.98
N ASP A 308 37.47 -12.30 20.48
CA ASP A 308 37.38 -12.69 19.07
C ASP A 308 36.50 -13.92 18.87
N PHE A 309 35.75 -13.87 17.78
CA PHE A 309 34.73 -14.83 17.40
C PHE A 309 34.83 -15.16 15.91
N GLU A 310 34.41 -16.36 15.57
CA GLU A 310 34.24 -16.86 14.21
C GLU A 310 32.76 -17.16 13.99
N VAL A 311 32.25 -16.94 12.78
CA VAL A 311 30.87 -17.24 12.44
C VAL A 311 30.78 -18.08 11.17
N TYR A 312 29.84 -19.01 11.17
CA TYR A 312 29.53 -19.91 10.06
C TYR A 312 28.02 -19.94 9.88
N LYS A 313 27.53 -19.85 8.65
CA LYS A 313 26.13 -20.08 8.35
C LYS A 313 25.80 -21.55 8.60
N VAL A 314 24.67 -21.81 9.25
CA VAL A 314 24.33 -23.18 9.66
C VAL A 314 24.14 -24.13 8.46
N GLU A 315 23.80 -23.60 7.28
CA GLU A 315 23.71 -24.39 6.04
C GLU A 315 25.06 -24.84 5.48
N ASP A 316 26.15 -24.20 5.89
CA ASP A 316 27.52 -24.53 5.48
C ASP A 316 28.20 -25.53 6.43
N LEU A 317 27.44 -26.08 7.40
CA LEU A 317 27.93 -27.07 8.36
C LEU A 317 27.38 -28.46 8.02
N GLU A 318 28.25 -29.41 7.69
CA GLU A 318 27.86 -30.83 7.59
C GLU A 318 27.61 -31.42 9.01
N GLU A 319 26.65 -32.35 9.13
CA GLU A 319 26.11 -32.83 10.42
C GLU A 319 27.15 -33.51 11.35
N ASP A 320 28.36 -33.83 10.86
CA ASP A 320 29.36 -34.64 11.56
C ASP A 320 30.70 -33.92 11.88
N ASP A 321 30.87 -32.64 11.57
CA ASP A 321 32.17 -31.97 11.68
C ASP A 321 32.49 -31.42 13.09
N GLU A 322 33.30 -32.17 13.85
CA GLU A 322 34.00 -31.72 15.08
C GLU A 322 35.50 -31.33 14.83
N GLY A 323 35.93 -31.02 13.61
CA GLY A 323 37.33 -30.59 13.31
C GLY A 323 37.54 -30.03 11.89
N PRO A 324 38.69 -29.39 11.57
CA PRO A 324 38.67 -27.95 11.32
C PRO A 324 38.75 -27.50 9.85
N TYR A 325 38.06 -26.38 9.60
CA TYR A 325 38.14 -25.41 8.51
C TYR A 325 37.37 -25.70 7.21
N SER A 326 36.05 -25.47 7.25
CA SER A 326 35.48 -24.58 6.24
C SER A 326 36.08 -23.18 6.46
N ASP A 327 36.36 -22.44 5.39
CA ASP A 327 36.75 -21.03 5.53
C ASP A 327 35.60 -20.31 6.26
N SER A 328 35.88 -19.71 7.42
CA SER A 328 34.86 -19.00 8.17
C SER A 328 34.26 -17.89 7.30
N ASP A 329 32.94 -17.73 7.38
CA ASP A 329 32.27 -16.65 6.64
C ASP A 329 32.77 -15.28 7.09
N TRP A 330 33.05 -15.17 8.39
CA TRP A 330 33.64 -13.98 8.98
C TRP A 330 34.34 -14.27 10.31
N ASN A 331 35.36 -13.48 10.62
CA ASN A 331 36.02 -13.43 11.92
C ASN A 331 36.12 -11.99 12.44
N GLY A 332 36.03 -11.81 13.75
CA GLY A 332 36.12 -10.48 14.35
C GLY A 332 35.64 -10.41 15.79
N THR A 333 35.52 -9.18 16.27
CA THR A 333 34.97 -8.88 17.59
C THR A 333 33.47 -9.17 17.65
N ALA A 334 32.91 -9.24 18.86
CA ALA A 334 31.45 -9.38 19.04
C ALA A 334 30.64 -8.29 18.31
N HIS A 335 31.21 -7.10 18.14
CA HIS A 335 30.60 -6.00 17.39
C HIS A 335 30.57 -6.30 15.88
N GLU A 336 31.72 -6.69 15.32
CA GLU A 336 31.84 -6.99 13.90
C GLU A 336 31.00 -8.21 13.48
N ILE A 337 30.91 -9.23 14.35
CA ILE A 337 30.04 -10.40 14.10
C ILE A 337 28.56 -10.03 14.20
N ALA A 338 28.16 -9.19 15.15
CA ALA A 338 26.78 -8.71 15.23
C ALA A 338 26.40 -7.89 13.99
N ASP A 339 27.31 -7.05 13.51
CA ASP A 339 27.14 -6.26 12.28
C ASP A 339 27.04 -7.14 11.05
N TYR A 340 27.88 -8.17 10.93
CA TYR A 340 27.83 -9.15 9.85
C TYR A 340 26.50 -9.90 9.82
N ILE A 341 26.09 -10.50 10.94
CA ILE A 341 24.82 -11.24 11.04
C ILE A 341 23.63 -10.33 10.71
N GLN A 342 23.62 -9.10 11.24
CA GLN A 342 22.55 -8.13 10.98
C GLN A 342 22.54 -7.65 9.52
N GLY A 343 23.71 -7.42 8.93
CA GLY A 343 23.89 -6.99 7.55
C GLY A 343 23.40 -8.03 6.54
N VAL A 344 23.71 -9.31 6.76
CA VAL A 344 23.25 -10.37 5.87
C VAL A 344 21.72 -10.54 5.95
N LEU A 345 21.16 -10.55 7.17
CA LEU A 345 19.71 -10.64 7.38
C LEU A 345 18.92 -9.48 6.76
N THR A 346 19.56 -8.32 6.60
CA THR A 346 18.93 -7.16 5.94
C THR A 346 19.14 -7.19 4.42
N SER A 347 20.26 -7.71 3.92
CA SER A 347 20.56 -7.77 2.48
C SER A 347 19.81 -8.86 1.69
N ASP A 348 19.47 -9.99 2.31
CA ASP A 348 18.69 -11.05 1.64
C ASP A 348 17.22 -10.65 1.40
N LEU A 349 16.76 -9.57 2.03
CA LEU A 349 15.43 -8.98 1.84
C LEU A 349 15.35 -7.98 0.67
N ASP A 350 16.48 -7.63 0.03
CA ASP A 350 16.57 -6.55 -0.97
C ASP A 350 16.67 -7.03 -2.43
N ARG A 351 16.42 -8.31 -2.73
CA ARG A 351 16.49 -8.88 -4.11
C ARG A 351 15.25 -8.66 -4.98
N GLU A 352 14.58 -7.51 -4.90
CA GLU A 352 13.53 -7.16 -5.85
C GLU A 352 14.08 -6.21 -6.93
N GLU A 353 14.09 -6.67 -8.19
CA GLU A 353 14.37 -5.85 -9.37
C GLU A 353 13.06 -5.23 -9.88
N TYR A 354 13.05 -3.91 -10.09
CA TYR A 354 11.88 -3.20 -10.62
C TYR A 354 12.12 -2.76 -12.07
N SER A 355 11.07 -2.67 -12.88
CA SER A 355 11.16 -2.10 -14.23
C SER A 355 10.80 -0.61 -14.25
N CYS A 356 11.64 0.19 -14.88
CA CYS A 356 11.47 1.63 -15.03
C CYS A 356 10.23 1.94 -15.88
N SER A 357 9.20 2.56 -15.31
CA SER A 357 7.92 2.81 -16.00
C SER A 357 8.03 3.65 -17.29
N ARG A 358 9.14 4.35 -17.50
CA ARG A 358 9.39 5.22 -18.66
C ARG A 358 10.22 4.55 -19.77
N CYS A 359 11.05 3.55 -19.46
CA CYS A 359 11.92 2.90 -20.46
C CYS A 359 12.07 1.39 -20.31
N GLU A 360 11.37 0.78 -19.37
CA GLU A 360 11.34 -0.65 -19.03
C GLU A 360 12.68 -1.26 -18.55
N ALA A 361 13.75 -0.46 -18.48
CA ALA A 361 15.03 -0.91 -17.94
C ALA A 361 14.90 -1.36 -16.48
N LEU A 362 15.61 -2.43 -16.11
CA LEU A 362 15.66 -2.90 -14.73
C LEU A 362 16.44 -1.90 -13.87
N ILE A 363 15.85 -1.49 -12.76
CA ILE A 363 16.44 -0.60 -11.75
C ILE A 363 16.64 -1.44 -10.50
N LYS A 364 17.85 -1.42 -9.95
CA LYS A 364 18.11 -2.03 -8.64
C LYS A 364 17.55 -1.14 -7.54
N ARG A 365 17.07 -1.73 -6.45
CA ARG A 365 16.41 -1.02 -5.33
C ARG A 365 17.19 0.17 -4.74
N ASN A 366 18.52 0.19 -4.92
CA ASN A 366 19.42 1.24 -4.39
C ASN A 366 19.92 2.22 -5.47
N GLU A 367 19.43 2.13 -6.70
CA GLU A 367 19.73 3.08 -7.76
C GLU A 367 18.68 4.21 -7.75
N GLU A 368 19.09 5.42 -7.34
CA GLU A 368 18.21 6.60 -7.29
C GLU A 368 17.79 7.11 -8.68
N LEU A 369 18.46 6.65 -9.73
CA LEU A 369 18.25 7.07 -11.11
C LEU A 369 18.10 5.85 -12.02
N CYS A 370 17.02 5.84 -12.81
CA CYS A 370 16.82 4.86 -13.88
C CYS A 370 17.90 5.07 -14.95
N MET A 371 18.92 4.20 -14.97
CA MET A 371 20.06 4.34 -15.88
C MET A 371 19.62 4.41 -17.36
N GLY A 372 18.60 3.65 -17.78
CA GLY A 372 18.07 3.74 -19.15
C GLY A 372 17.36 5.06 -19.50
N CYS A 373 16.82 5.79 -18.52
CA CYS A 373 16.28 7.14 -18.74
C CYS A 373 17.36 8.21 -18.66
N TYR A 374 18.30 8.06 -17.73
CA TYR A 374 19.47 8.92 -17.61
C TYR A 374 20.34 8.87 -18.87
N GLU A 375 20.55 7.67 -19.43
CA GLU A 375 21.18 7.45 -20.72
C GLU A 375 20.43 8.18 -21.83
N ARG A 376 19.09 8.11 -21.88
CA ARG A 376 18.28 8.74 -22.93
C ARG A 376 18.32 10.28 -22.87
N GLU A 377 18.18 10.86 -21.68
CA GLU A 377 18.24 12.32 -21.50
C GLU A 377 19.64 12.88 -21.76
N GLY A 378 20.69 12.19 -21.27
CA GLY A 378 22.07 12.54 -21.59
C GLY A 378 22.38 12.41 -23.08
N LEU A 379 21.81 11.42 -23.76
CA LEU A 379 21.99 11.22 -25.19
C LEU A 379 21.31 12.33 -26.03
N GLU A 380 20.11 12.76 -25.65
CA GLU A 380 19.41 13.85 -26.34
C GLU A 380 20.18 15.17 -26.24
N GLU A 381 20.76 15.48 -25.08
CA GLU A 381 21.63 16.64 -24.89
C GLU A 381 22.91 16.53 -25.74
N MET A 382 23.57 15.37 -25.75
CA MET A 382 24.74 15.11 -26.60
C MET A 382 24.42 15.24 -28.08
N ILE A 383 23.25 14.78 -28.54
CA ILE A 383 22.81 14.94 -29.94
C ILE A 383 22.63 16.41 -30.29
N ALA A 384 22.00 17.18 -29.40
CA ALA A 384 21.81 18.61 -29.59
C ALA A 384 23.15 19.36 -29.68
N ASP A 385 24.14 18.96 -28.88
CA ASP A 385 25.47 19.56 -28.92
C ASP A 385 26.30 19.14 -30.13
N ILE A 386 26.26 17.85 -30.53
CA ILE A 386 26.88 17.38 -31.78
C ILE A 386 26.28 18.08 -33.01
N ALA A 387 24.97 18.37 -32.98
CA ALA A 387 24.31 19.08 -34.07
C ALA A 387 24.87 20.50 -34.29
N LYS A 388 25.27 21.19 -33.20
CA LYS A 388 25.85 22.54 -33.21
C LYS A 388 27.29 22.58 -33.76
N ILE A 389 27.97 21.44 -33.87
CA ILE A 389 29.35 21.38 -34.36
C ILE A 389 29.40 21.61 -35.87
N THR A 390 30.02 22.71 -36.28
CA THR A 390 30.22 23.07 -37.70
C THR A 390 31.56 22.61 -38.27
N ASP A 391 32.60 22.54 -37.43
CA ASP A 391 33.93 22.00 -37.77
C ASP A 391 34.48 21.14 -36.62
N ARG A 392 34.70 21.73 -35.43
CA ARG A 392 35.15 21.03 -34.22
C ARG A 392 34.44 21.53 -32.96
N GLY A 393 34.21 20.65 -32.00
CA GLY A 393 33.64 20.97 -30.68
C GLY A 393 33.92 19.90 -29.65
N THR A 394 33.61 20.17 -28.38
CA THR A 394 33.75 19.21 -27.28
C THR A 394 32.37 18.81 -26.78
N VAL A 395 32.13 17.51 -26.63
CA VAL A 395 30.87 16.95 -26.10
C VAL A 395 31.24 15.93 -25.04
N SER A 396 30.82 16.18 -23.80
CA SER A 396 31.17 15.37 -22.61
C SER A 396 32.66 15.00 -22.52
N GLY A 397 33.52 15.99 -22.72
CA GLY A 397 34.98 15.82 -22.65
C GLY A 397 35.64 15.27 -23.92
N ALA A 398 34.89 14.65 -24.85
CA ALA A 398 35.43 14.15 -26.11
C ALA A 398 35.50 15.27 -27.17
N MET A 399 36.60 15.34 -27.94
CA MET A 399 36.69 16.24 -29.08
C MET A 399 36.07 15.58 -30.31
N VAL A 400 35.06 16.24 -30.88
CA VAL A 400 34.31 15.77 -32.05
C VAL A 400 34.56 16.73 -33.21
N LYS A 401 35.02 16.20 -34.34
CA LYS A 401 35.24 16.93 -35.59
C LYS A 401 34.25 16.45 -36.65
N ARG A 402 33.53 17.36 -37.30
CA ARG A 402 32.70 17.05 -38.46
C ARG A 402 33.57 17.04 -39.72
N ILE A 403 33.64 15.90 -40.40
CA ILE A 403 34.43 15.72 -41.64
C ILE A 403 33.55 15.57 -42.90
N GLY A 404 32.25 15.36 -42.72
CA GLY A 404 31.25 15.33 -43.79
C GLY A 404 29.85 15.66 -43.25
N LEU A 405 28.83 15.64 -44.11
CA LEU A 405 27.44 15.93 -43.70
C LEU A 405 26.92 14.96 -42.61
N THR A 406 27.40 13.71 -42.62
CA THR A 406 27.01 12.64 -41.70
C THR A 406 28.23 11.87 -41.17
N GLU A 407 29.42 12.47 -41.25
CA GLU A 407 30.69 11.82 -40.89
C GLU A 407 31.44 12.65 -39.85
N PHE A 408 31.88 11.98 -38.79
CA PHE A 408 32.55 12.60 -37.65
C PHE A 408 33.82 11.81 -37.27
N GLU A 409 34.84 12.53 -36.84
CA GLU A 409 36.01 11.97 -36.14
C GLU A 409 35.89 12.31 -34.65
N ILE A 410 35.99 11.29 -33.80
CA ILE A 410 35.96 11.42 -32.34
C ILE A 410 37.36 11.12 -31.84
N TYR A 411 37.92 12.05 -31.06
CA TYR A 411 39.31 12.01 -30.61
C TYR A 411 39.37 11.80 -29.10
N ASN A 412 40.05 10.72 -28.70
CA ASN A 412 40.45 10.48 -27.31
C ASN A 412 41.96 10.65 -27.13
N ASP A 413 42.41 10.73 -25.88
CA ASP A 413 43.81 10.96 -25.53
C ASP A 413 44.79 9.91 -26.12
N GLN A 414 44.27 8.81 -26.68
CA GLN A 414 45.05 7.67 -27.18
C GLN A 414 44.66 7.15 -28.58
N ASN A 415 43.52 7.56 -29.18
CA ASN A 415 42.94 6.98 -30.40
C ASN A 415 42.02 7.97 -31.14
N VAL A 416 41.93 7.80 -32.47
CA VAL A 416 40.97 8.50 -33.34
C VAL A 416 39.98 7.49 -33.90
N CYS A 417 38.70 7.66 -33.62
CA CYS A 417 37.65 6.84 -34.23
C CYS A 417 36.92 7.65 -35.32
N LYS A 418 36.75 7.03 -36.49
CA LYS A 418 35.90 7.56 -37.56
C LYS A 418 34.53 6.92 -37.47
N CYS A 419 33.51 7.73 -37.24
CA CYS A 419 32.13 7.30 -37.15
C CYS A 419 31.33 7.92 -38.30
N SER A 420 30.70 7.07 -39.11
CA SER A 420 29.71 7.47 -40.12
C SER A 420 28.33 7.04 -39.64
N GLY A 421 27.38 7.97 -39.55
CA GLY A 421 26.05 7.66 -39.04
C GLY A 421 25.18 8.90 -38.81
N ASN A 422 23.93 8.69 -38.42
CA ASN A 422 23.11 9.79 -37.92
C ASN A 422 23.68 10.28 -36.57
N MET A 423 23.31 11.51 -36.18
CA MET A 423 23.83 12.15 -34.96
C MET A 423 23.62 11.31 -33.69
N GLN A 424 22.53 10.54 -33.65
CA GLN A 424 22.24 9.54 -32.62
C GLN A 424 23.41 8.57 -32.40
N LYS A 425 23.90 7.91 -33.45
CA LYS A 425 25.01 6.93 -33.33
C LYS A 425 26.31 7.57 -32.89
N VAL A 426 26.54 8.83 -33.26
CA VAL A 426 27.71 9.60 -32.84
C VAL A 426 27.60 9.93 -31.35
N ALA A 427 26.41 10.33 -30.89
CA ALA A 427 26.14 10.58 -29.47
C ALA A 427 26.26 9.30 -28.63
N GLU A 428 25.74 8.17 -29.10
CA GLU A 428 25.92 6.86 -28.44
C GLU A 428 27.40 6.52 -28.31
N TYR A 429 28.17 6.74 -29.36
CA TYR A 429 29.61 6.50 -29.31
C TYR A 429 30.31 7.43 -28.30
N VAL A 430 29.99 8.73 -28.29
CA VAL A 430 30.56 9.66 -27.30
C VAL A 430 30.15 9.26 -25.88
N TYR A 431 28.88 8.91 -25.67
CA TYR A 431 28.34 8.49 -24.38
C TYR A 431 29.03 7.23 -23.83
N PHE A 432 29.12 6.17 -24.64
CA PHE A 432 29.68 4.89 -24.20
C PHE A 432 31.17 4.94 -23.89
N PHE A 433 31.93 5.78 -24.59
CA PHE A 433 33.38 5.85 -24.41
C PHE A 433 33.84 7.00 -23.50
N TYR A 434 32.94 7.93 -23.14
CA TYR A 434 33.19 9.06 -22.24
C TYR A 434 32.00 9.37 -21.32
N PRO A 435 31.59 8.43 -20.47
CA PRO A 435 30.61 8.71 -19.43
C PRO A 435 31.29 9.51 -18.30
N TYR A 436 31.32 10.84 -18.45
CA TYR A 436 31.77 11.86 -17.47
C TYR A 436 33.18 11.74 -16.86
#